data_AF-A0A2P6PNL3-F1
#
_entry.id   AF-A0A2P6PNL3-F1
#
_cell.length_a   1.000
_cell.length_b   1.000
_cell.length_c   1.000
_cell.angle_alpha   90.00
_cell.angle_beta   90.00
_cell.angle_gamma   90.00
#
_symmetry.space_group_name_H-M   'P 1'
#
loop_
_entity.id
_entity.type
_entity.pdbx_description
1 polymer ?
#
loop_
_entity_poly.entity_id
_entity_poly.type
_entity_poly.pdbx_seq_one_letter_code
_entity_poly.pdbx_strand_id
1 'polypeptide(L)'
;MKKIQKRQGGGGWKWQCNFCKLYYSGSYTRVRSHLLKEGIAGVAICTKVTPHAFIAMTKLARESKERLMNAAPRHVPLPSAQQQGLQGGSSSTSSYGMSYHAYTQAPTASDSGKKRKTAAGSVEKAFQNSAREQCDGEVARMYYTGGLSFNLARNPHYRNSYIRASTLPGYIPPGYNALRTTLLAKERKNIEHHLEPIKKTWKDKGVSLCSDG
;
A
#
# COMPACT_ATOMS: atom_id res chain seq x y z
N MET A 1 -15.01 -0.51 26.24
CA MET A 1 -14.01 -1.43 26.83
C MET A 1 -13.07 -0.62 27.68
N LYS A 2 -12.58 -1.18 28.79
CA LYS A 2 -11.54 -0.55 29.61
C LYS A 2 -10.21 -1.24 29.35
N LYS A 3 -9.20 -0.50 28.85
CA LYS A 3 -7.82 -1.01 28.72
C LYS A 3 -7.21 -1.08 30.12
N ILE A 4 -6.55 -2.18 30.43
CA ILE A 4 -5.98 -2.39 31.77
C ILE A 4 -4.46 -2.38 31.70
N GLN A 5 -3.88 -3.31 30.94
CA GLN A 5 -2.44 -3.50 30.92
C GLN A 5 -1.98 -3.98 29.54
N LYS A 6 -0.86 -3.44 29.08
CA LYS A 6 -0.15 -3.93 27.89
C LYS A 6 0.66 -5.18 28.30
N ARG A 7 0.55 -6.30 27.57
CA ARG A 7 1.40 -7.48 27.87
C ARG A 7 2.86 -7.16 27.53
N GLN A 8 3.79 -7.58 28.40
CA GLN A 8 5.21 -7.65 28.06
C GLN A 8 5.41 -8.78 27.05
N GLY A 9 6.15 -8.52 25.96
CA GLY A 9 6.52 -9.52 24.96
C GLY A 9 5.53 -9.76 23.80
N GLY A 10 4.38 -9.06 23.73
CA GLY A 10 3.46 -9.19 22.60
C GLY A 10 2.49 -8.02 22.46
N GLY A 11 2.13 -7.64 21.22
CA GLY A 11 1.33 -6.45 20.89
C GLY A 11 -0.13 -6.41 21.39
N GLY A 12 -0.53 -7.33 22.27
CA GLY A 12 -1.90 -7.46 22.78
C GLY A 12 -2.13 -6.76 24.12
N TRP A 13 -3.36 -6.29 24.35
CA TRP A 13 -3.78 -5.69 25.61
C TRP A 13 -4.64 -6.66 26.43
N LYS A 14 -4.54 -6.57 27.76
CA LYS A 14 -5.59 -7.04 28.67
C LYS A 14 -6.68 -5.96 28.74
N TRP A 15 -7.92 -6.36 28.56
CA TRP A 15 -9.07 -5.47 28.54
C TRP A 15 -10.27 -6.09 29.24
N GLN A 16 -11.12 -5.23 29.81
CA GLN A 16 -12.39 -5.62 30.40
C GLN A 16 -13.55 -5.18 29.51
N CYS A 17 -14.52 -6.07 29.32
CA CYS A 17 -15.76 -5.73 28.64
C CYS A 17 -16.64 -4.82 29.49
N ASN A 18 -17.19 -3.75 28.89
CA ASN A 18 -18.06 -2.82 29.62
C ASN A 18 -19.44 -3.44 29.96
N PHE A 19 -19.88 -4.46 29.19
CA PHE A 19 -21.19 -5.09 29.31
C PHE A 19 -21.18 -6.29 30.26
N CYS A 20 -20.35 -7.31 29.99
CA CYS A 20 -20.29 -8.51 30.84
C CYS A 20 -19.26 -8.44 31.97
N LYS A 21 -18.45 -7.36 32.04
CA LYS A 21 -17.39 -7.16 33.05
C LYS A 21 -16.30 -8.23 33.09
N LEU A 22 -16.31 -9.19 32.17
CA LEU A 22 -15.28 -10.22 32.03
C LEU A 22 -14.00 -9.65 31.42
N TYR A 23 -12.89 -10.30 31.77
CA TYR A 23 -11.54 -9.93 31.34
C TYR A 23 -11.08 -10.81 30.19
N TYR A 24 -10.45 -10.18 29.20
CA TYR A 24 -9.94 -10.84 28.01
C TYR A 24 -8.56 -10.27 27.64
N SER A 25 -7.82 -11.04 26.85
CA SER A 25 -6.57 -10.60 26.25
C SER A 25 -6.64 -10.70 24.74
N GLY A 26 -6.23 -9.64 24.04
CA GLY A 26 -6.21 -9.63 22.58
C GLY A 26 -6.05 -8.25 21.96
N SER A 27 -6.01 -8.24 20.64
CA SER A 27 -6.10 -7.03 19.83
C SER A 27 -7.56 -6.63 19.59
N TYR A 28 -7.76 -5.54 18.85
CA TYR A 28 -9.05 -5.05 18.40
C TYR A 28 -9.95 -6.15 17.78
N THR A 29 -9.37 -7.09 17.03
CA THR A 29 -10.12 -8.18 16.39
C THR A 29 -10.90 -9.01 17.41
N ARG A 30 -10.30 -9.34 18.57
CA ARG A 30 -10.98 -10.09 19.63
C ARG A 30 -12.05 -9.27 20.33
N VAL A 31 -11.83 -7.97 20.52
CA VAL A 31 -12.86 -7.06 21.06
C VAL A 31 -14.07 -7.04 20.13
N ARG A 32 -13.83 -6.89 18.82
CA ARG A 32 -14.88 -6.86 17.79
C ARG A 32 -15.69 -8.16 17.81
N SER A 33 -15.04 -9.33 17.77
CA SER A 33 -15.74 -10.62 17.79
C SER A 33 -16.54 -10.85 19.07
N HIS A 34 -16.05 -10.37 20.22
CA HIS A 34 -16.76 -10.45 21.49
C HIS A 34 -18.05 -9.61 21.49
N LEU A 35 -18.00 -8.36 21.00
CA LEU A 35 -19.14 -7.43 21.05
C LEU A 35 -20.13 -7.62 19.91
N LEU A 36 -19.66 -7.95 18.71
CA LEU A 36 -20.47 -8.10 17.49
C LEU A 36 -20.90 -9.55 17.23
N LYS A 37 -20.63 -10.47 18.17
CA LYS A 37 -21.04 -11.89 18.08
C LYS A 37 -20.56 -12.59 16.80
N GLU A 38 -19.45 -12.15 16.23
CA GLU A 38 -18.91 -12.69 14.97
C GLU A 38 -18.27 -14.09 15.14
N GLY A 39 -17.97 -14.55 16.37
CA GLY A 39 -17.63 -15.96 16.66
C GLY A 39 -16.25 -16.48 16.20
N ILE A 40 -15.45 -15.68 15.49
CA ILE A 40 -14.31 -16.17 14.69
C ILE A 40 -12.94 -16.15 15.40
N ALA A 41 -12.80 -15.52 16.58
CA ALA A 41 -11.48 -15.09 17.09
C ALA A 41 -11.01 -15.73 18.41
N GLY A 42 -11.52 -16.92 18.79
CA GLY A 42 -11.11 -17.61 20.01
C GLY A 42 -11.42 -16.81 21.29
N VAL A 43 -12.55 -16.10 21.29
CA VAL A 43 -13.06 -15.28 22.39
C VAL A 43 -14.56 -15.52 22.51
N ALA A 44 -15.03 -15.75 23.74
CA ALA A 44 -16.45 -15.97 23.99
C ALA A 44 -17.28 -14.74 23.57
N ILE A 45 -18.45 -14.96 22.99
CA ILE A 45 -19.38 -13.88 22.62
C ILE A 45 -19.96 -13.22 23.88
N CYS A 46 -20.21 -11.92 23.82
CA CYS A 46 -20.81 -11.21 24.95
C CYS A 46 -22.33 -11.43 24.98
N THR A 47 -22.82 -12.03 26.06
CA THR A 47 -24.25 -12.25 26.27
C THR A 47 -24.99 -11.05 26.86
N LYS A 48 -24.25 -10.06 27.40
CA LYS A 48 -24.79 -8.87 28.08
C LYS A 48 -24.87 -7.62 27.20
N VAL A 49 -24.54 -7.71 25.92
CA VAL A 49 -24.70 -6.57 24.99
C VAL A 49 -26.19 -6.35 24.72
N THR A 50 -26.69 -5.16 25.06
CA THR A 50 -28.08 -4.76 24.77
C THR A 50 -28.33 -4.72 23.27
N PRO A 51 -29.53 -5.08 22.77
CA PRO A 51 -29.86 -5.02 21.34
C PRO A 51 -29.58 -3.66 20.70
N HIS A 52 -29.91 -2.57 21.39
CA HIS A 52 -29.65 -1.21 20.93
C HIS A 52 -28.15 -0.94 20.71
N ALA A 53 -27.30 -1.27 21.70
CA ALA A 53 -25.85 -1.14 21.57
C ALA A 53 -25.28 -2.04 20.46
N PHE A 54 -25.83 -3.25 20.28
CA PHE A 54 -25.41 -4.15 19.21
C PHE A 54 -25.67 -3.55 17.83
N ILE A 55 -26.86 -2.99 17.60
CA ILE A 55 -27.22 -2.34 16.33
C ILE A 55 -26.31 -1.14 16.07
N ALA A 56 -26.13 -0.26 17.07
CA ALA A 56 -25.30 0.93 16.94
C ALA A 56 -23.84 0.57 16.62
N MET A 57 -23.25 -0.39 17.36
CA MET A 57 -21.88 -0.84 17.12
C MET A 57 -21.73 -1.54 15.76
N THR A 58 -22.71 -2.34 15.34
CA THR A 58 -22.69 -3.02 14.04
C THR A 58 -22.76 -2.01 12.89
N LYS A 59 -23.61 -0.97 13.02
CA LYS A 59 -23.73 0.11 12.04
C LYS A 59 -22.41 0.86 11.88
N LEU A 60 -21.82 1.30 12.98
CA LEU A 60 -20.53 2.00 12.97
C LEU A 60 -19.40 1.13 12.37
N ALA A 61 -19.37 -0.15 12.71
CA ALA A 61 -18.38 -1.10 12.21
C ALA A 61 -18.51 -1.33 10.70
N ARG A 62 -19.73 -1.30 10.16
CA ARG A 62 -20.01 -1.38 8.73
C ARG A 62 -19.61 -0.10 8.00
N GLU A 63 -20.05 1.06 8.50
CA GLU A 63 -19.72 2.36 7.93
C GLU A 63 -18.20 2.59 7.90
N SER A 64 -17.49 2.19 8.96
CA SER A 64 -16.02 2.27 9.00
C SER A 64 -15.36 1.38 7.95
N LYS A 65 -15.91 0.17 7.73
CA LYS A 65 -15.43 -0.75 6.68
C LYS A 65 -15.70 -0.17 5.29
N GLU A 66 -16.89 0.37 5.06
CA GLU A 66 -17.27 1.02 3.80
C GLU A 66 -16.42 2.25 3.52
N ARG A 67 -16.13 3.09 4.52
CA ARG A 67 -15.20 4.22 4.38
C ARG A 67 -13.80 3.76 3.96
N LEU A 68 -13.29 2.69 4.57
CA LEU A 68 -11.99 2.12 4.19
C LEU A 68 -12.02 1.52 2.77
N MET A 69 -13.12 0.88 2.36
CA MET A 69 -13.29 0.32 1.01
C MET A 69 -13.45 1.42 -0.05
N ASN A 70 -14.18 2.49 0.26
CA ASN A 70 -14.40 3.62 -0.64
C ASN A 70 -13.18 4.54 -0.75
N ALA A 71 -12.35 4.62 0.30
CA ALA A 71 -11.08 5.33 0.28
C ALA A 71 -9.96 4.52 -0.40
N ALA A 72 -10.19 3.25 -0.75
CA ALA A 72 -9.22 2.47 -1.49
C ALA A 72 -9.07 3.06 -2.91
N PRO A 73 -7.84 3.16 -3.44
CA PRO A 73 -7.63 3.59 -4.82
C PRO A 73 -8.45 2.72 -5.78
N ARG A 74 -9.42 3.33 -6.46
CA ARG A 74 -10.19 2.64 -7.49
C ARG A 74 -9.31 2.53 -8.72
N HIS A 75 -8.91 1.30 -9.04
CA HIS A 75 -8.25 1.00 -10.30
C HIS A 75 -9.28 1.12 -11.43
N VAL A 76 -9.34 2.28 -12.09
CA VAL A 76 -10.11 2.46 -13.32
C VAL A 76 -9.19 2.06 -14.47
N PRO A 77 -9.45 0.95 -15.18
CA PRO A 77 -8.67 0.60 -16.36
C PRO A 77 -8.91 1.70 -17.41
N LEU A 78 -7.90 2.54 -17.63
CA LEU A 78 -7.91 3.48 -18.74
C LEU A 78 -7.48 2.72 -19.99
N PRO A 79 -8.23 2.79 -21.11
CA PRO A 79 -7.84 2.12 -22.35
C PRO A 79 -6.44 2.57 -22.74
N SER A 80 -5.50 1.63 -22.87
CA SER A 80 -4.30 1.87 -23.66
C SER A 80 -4.70 1.95 -25.13
N ALA A 81 -4.06 2.83 -25.90
CA ALA A 81 -4.46 3.19 -27.26
C ALA A 81 -4.42 2.04 -28.31
N GLN A 82 -4.27 0.78 -27.89
CA GLN A 82 -4.17 -0.38 -28.78
C GLN A 82 -5.23 -1.47 -28.59
N GLN A 83 -6.27 -1.27 -27.76
CA GLN A 83 -7.36 -2.27 -27.64
C GLN A 83 -8.47 -2.18 -28.70
N GLN A 84 -8.36 -1.30 -29.70
CA GLN A 84 -9.27 -1.29 -30.84
C GLN A 84 -8.78 -2.27 -31.93
N GLY A 85 -8.92 -3.56 -31.65
CA GLY A 85 -8.65 -4.59 -32.65
C GLY A 85 -8.52 -5.97 -32.06
N LEU A 86 -9.65 -6.57 -31.65
CA LEU A 86 -9.99 -8.00 -31.69
C LEU A 86 -11.22 -8.24 -30.80
N GLN A 87 -12.41 -8.27 -31.40
CA GLN A 87 -13.61 -8.82 -30.77
C GLN A 87 -13.54 -10.34 -30.76
N GLY A 88 -14.01 -10.95 -29.66
CA GLY A 88 -14.49 -12.33 -29.67
C GLY A 88 -14.09 -13.14 -28.43
N GLY A 89 -15.02 -13.30 -27.49
CA GLY A 89 -14.93 -14.34 -26.46
C GLY A 89 -15.39 -13.91 -25.08
N SER A 90 -16.70 -13.83 -24.88
CA SER A 90 -17.30 -13.78 -23.54
C SER A 90 -16.98 -15.07 -22.78
N SER A 91 -16.31 -14.94 -21.64
CA SER A 91 -16.38 -15.92 -20.55
C SER A 91 -16.26 -15.16 -19.24
N SER A 92 -17.44 -14.93 -18.66
CA SER A 92 -17.64 -14.36 -17.34
C SER A 92 -17.13 -15.32 -16.27
N THR A 93 -15.89 -15.14 -15.84
CA THR A 93 -15.40 -15.62 -14.55
C THR A 93 -15.07 -14.40 -13.69
N SER A 94 -16.00 -14.11 -12.77
CA SER A 94 -15.84 -13.12 -11.71
C SER A 94 -14.58 -13.44 -10.90
N SER A 95 -13.55 -12.59 -11.00
CA SER A 95 -12.34 -12.65 -10.16
C SER A 95 -12.24 -11.41 -9.28
N TYR A 96 -13.24 -11.22 -8.43
CA TYR A 96 -13.16 -10.31 -7.28
C TYR A 96 -12.17 -10.90 -6.24
N GLY A 97 -10.87 -10.81 -6.53
CA GLY A 97 -9.84 -11.43 -5.69
C GLY A 97 -8.40 -11.30 -6.18
N MET A 98 -8.05 -10.27 -6.95
CA MET A 98 -6.64 -10.00 -7.27
C MET A 98 -5.96 -9.25 -6.12
N SER A 99 -5.43 -10.03 -5.17
CA SER A 99 -4.62 -9.53 -4.06
C SER A 99 -3.26 -9.01 -4.54
N TYR A 100 -2.66 -8.13 -3.73
CA TYR A 100 -1.38 -7.42 -3.94
C TYR A 100 -0.15 -8.28 -4.32
N HIS A 101 -0.30 -9.60 -4.48
CA HIS A 101 0.75 -10.58 -4.76
C HIS A 101 1.09 -10.71 -6.25
N ALA A 102 0.34 -10.08 -7.16
CA ALA A 102 0.60 -10.16 -8.60
C ALA A 102 1.83 -9.34 -9.06
N TYR A 103 2.26 -8.33 -8.29
CA TYR A 103 3.33 -7.41 -8.68
C TYR A 103 4.76 -7.87 -8.27
N THR A 104 4.87 -8.98 -7.53
CA THR A 104 6.15 -9.51 -7.02
C THR A 104 6.61 -10.78 -7.73
N GLN A 105 5.86 -11.27 -8.72
CA GLN A 105 6.30 -12.40 -9.52
C GLN A 105 7.24 -11.88 -10.61
N ALA A 106 8.53 -12.19 -10.47
CA ALA A 106 9.45 -12.19 -11.61
C ALA A 106 8.80 -13.00 -12.75
N PRO A 107 8.93 -12.57 -14.02
CA PRO A 107 8.37 -13.35 -15.13
C PRO A 107 9.04 -14.72 -15.12
N THR A 108 8.30 -15.76 -14.71
CA THR A 108 8.71 -17.13 -14.91
C THR A 108 8.71 -17.35 -16.41
N ALA A 109 9.90 -17.62 -16.96
CA ALA A 109 10.04 -18.08 -18.32
C ALA A 109 9.24 -19.38 -18.49
N SER A 110 8.06 -19.29 -19.11
CA SER A 110 7.35 -20.46 -19.56
C SER A 110 6.70 -20.20 -20.92
N ASP A 111 7.31 -20.87 -21.88
CA ASP A 111 6.73 -21.57 -23.00
C ASP A 111 6.21 -20.76 -24.20
N SER A 112 7.01 -20.90 -25.26
CA SER A 112 6.78 -20.45 -26.62
C SER A 112 5.56 -21.12 -27.26
N GLY A 113 4.38 -20.55 -27.05
CA GLY A 113 3.23 -20.77 -27.91
C GLY A 113 3.47 -20.15 -29.30
N LYS A 114 3.86 -20.97 -30.27
CA LYS A 114 4.02 -20.61 -31.69
C LYS A 114 2.75 -19.97 -32.26
N LYS A 115 2.70 -18.64 -32.34
CA LYS A 115 1.91 -17.92 -33.36
C LYS A 115 2.84 -17.01 -34.14
N ARG A 116 2.94 -17.30 -35.43
CA ARG A 116 3.77 -16.65 -36.45
C ARG A 116 3.39 -15.17 -36.52
N LYS A 117 4.08 -14.32 -35.75
CA LYS A 117 4.01 -12.86 -35.92
C LYS A 117 4.89 -12.50 -37.12
N THR A 118 4.26 -11.87 -38.10
CA THR A 118 4.90 -11.15 -39.19
C THR A 118 6.07 -10.33 -38.65
N ALA A 119 7.22 -10.44 -39.31
CA ALA A 119 8.45 -9.79 -38.88
C ALA A 119 8.26 -8.28 -38.90
N ALA A 120 7.95 -7.68 -37.75
CA ALA A 120 8.18 -6.26 -37.53
C ALA A 120 9.65 -5.98 -37.88
N GLY A 121 9.86 -4.99 -38.75
CA GLY A 121 11.17 -4.69 -39.34
C GLY A 121 12.23 -4.41 -38.26
N SER A 122 13.47 -4.75 -38.59
CA SER A 122 14.68 -4.62 -37.75
C SER A 122 14.77 -3.30 -36.96
N VAL A 123 14.32 -2.18 -37.56
CA VAL A 123 14.35 -0.84 -36.95
C VAL A 123 13.29 -0.66 -35.85
N GLU A 124 12.13 -1.30 -35.97
CA GLU A 124 11.00 -1.12 -35.06
C GLU A 124 11.22 -1.87 -33.74
N LYS A 125 11.93 -3.00 -33.82
CA LYS A 125 12.49 -3.69 -32.66
C LYS A 125 13.67 -2.94 -32.04
N ALA A 126 14.42 -2.16 -32.81
CA ALA A 126 15.59 -1.44 -32.31
C ALA A 126 15.20 -0.28 -31.37
N PHE A 127 14.06 0.39 -31.62
CA PHE A 127 13.60 1.50 -30.78
C PHE A 127 12.56 1.10 -29.72
N GLN A 128 11.97 -0.10 -29.84
CA GLN A 128 10.96 -0.62 -28.91
C GLN A 128 9.86 0.42 -28.58
N ASN A 129 9.42 1.16 -29.59
CA ASN A 129 8.53 2.33 -29.42
C ASN A 129 7.25 1.97 -28.63
N SER A 130 6.66 0.81 -28.89
CA SER A 130 5.47 0.34 -28.17
C SER A 130 5.72 0.02 -26.70
N ALA A 131 6.89 -0.54 -26.37
CA ALA A 131 7.26 -0.82 -24.98
C ALA A 131 7.55 0.49 -24.21
N ARG A 132 8.16 1.48 -24.88
CA ARG A 132 8.37 2.82 -24.34
C ARG A 132 7.04 3.52 -24.08
N GLU A 133 6.14 3.51 -25.06
CA GLU A 133 4.79 4.08 -24.92
C GLU A 133 4.00 3.44 -23.76
N GLN A 134 4.11 2.13 -23.58
CA GLN A 134 3.48 1.45 -22.44
C GLN A 134 4.09 1.88 -21.10
N CYS A 135 5.42 1.99 -21.02
CA CYS A 135 6.12 2.46 -19.82
C CYS A 135 5.73 3.91 -19.49
N ASP A 136 5.77 4.80 -20.49
CA ASP A 136 5.38 6.20 -20.36
C ASP A 136 3.91 6.33 -19.92
N GLY A 137 3.04 5.46 -20.45
CA GLY A 137 1.63 5.37 -20.06
C GLY A 137 1.45 5.01 -18.58
N GLU A 138 2.15 4.00 -18.06
CA GLU A 138 2.10 3.63 -16.64
C GLU A 138 2.63 4.74 -15.74
N VAL A 139 3.74 5.36 -16.14
CA VAL A 139 4.30 6.51 -15.44
C VAL A 139 3.28 7.66 -15.40
N ALA A 140 2.66 8.02 -16.52
CA ALA A 140 1.67 9.10 -16.57
C ALA A 140 0.43 8.78 -15.72
N ARG A 141 -0.06 7.53 -15.76
CA ARG A 141 -1.19 7.09 -14.92
C ARG A 141 -0.88 7.22 -13.43
N MET A 142 0.36 6.97 -13.01
CA MET A 142 0.78 7.19 -11.63
C MET A 142 0.61 8.65 -11.20
N TYR A 143 0.93 9.63 -12.07
CA TYR A 143 0.70 11.04 -11.78
C TYR A 143 -0.79 11.38 -11.71
N TYR A 144 -1.57 10.98 -12.72
CA TYR A 144 -2.97 11.38 -12.84
C TYR A 144 -3.87 10.72 -11.79
N THR A 145 -3.70 9.43 -11.55
CA THR A 145 -4.52 8.69 -10.58
C THR A 145 -4.04 8.89 -9.14
N GLY A 146 -2.74 9.11 -8.95
CA GLY A 146 -2.14 9.38 -7.64
C GLY A 146 -2.22 10.85 -7.20
N GLY A 147 -2.65 11.76 -8.07
CA GLY A 147 -2.69 13.20 -7.79
C GLY A 147 -1.31 13.79 -7.50
N LEU A 148 -0.25 13.27 -8.13
CA LEU A 148 1.13 13.70 -7.88
C LEU A 148 1.42 15.01 -8.60
N SER A 149 2.14 15.92 -7.93
CA SER A 149 2.62 17.16 -8.55
C SER A 149 3.61 16.87 -9.67
N PHE A 150 3.50 17.58 -10.80
CA PHE A 150 4.49 17.50 -11.90
C PHE A 150 5.89 17.96 -11.49
N ASN A 151 6.03 18.72 -10.40
CA ASN A 151 7.34 19.05 -9.84
C ASN A 151 8.12 17.80 -9.40
N LEU A 152 7.44 16.70 -9.08
CA LEU A 152 8.10 15.42 -8.76
C LEU A 152 8.99 14.94 -9.93
N ALA A 153 8.57 15.15 -11.18
CA ALA A 153 9.36 14.75 -12.36
C ALA A 153 10.68 15.54 -12.51
N ARG A 154 10.76 16.72 -11.87
CA ARG A 154 11.99 17.53 -11.80
C ARG A 154 12.93 17.11 -10.67
N ASN A 155 12.46 16.29 -9.72
CA ASN A 155 13.31 15.80 -8.65
C ASN A 155 14.37 14.82 -9.21
N PRO A 156 15.68 15.04 -8.98
CA PRO A 156 16.72 14.13 -9.47
C PRO A 156 16.53 12.67 -9.02
N HIS A 157 15.99 12.45 -7.82
CA HIS A 157 15.72 11.11 -7.29
C HIS A 157 14.62 10.38 -8.06
N TYR A 158 13.70 11.09 -8.71
CA TYR A 158 12.70 10.50 -9.60
C TYR A 158 13.39 9.87 -10.81
N ARG A 159 14.22 10.59 -11.56
CA ARG A 159 14.94 10.02 -12.71
C ARG A 159 15.92 8.93 -12.29
N ASN A 160 16.66 9.17 -11.21
CA ASN A 160 17.68 8.23 -10.73
C ASN A 160 17.08 6.91 -10.24
N SER A 161 15.84 6.88 -9.73
CA SER A 161 15.20 5.64 -9.29
C SER A 161 14.94 4.69 -10.47
N TYR A 162 14.40 5.18 -11.59
CA TYR A 162 14.17 4.37 -12.78
C TYR A 162 15.48 3.89 -13.41
N ILE A 163 16.51 4.75 -13.47
CA ILE A 163 17.83 4.36 -13.98
C ILE A 163 18.40 3.22 -13.13
N ARG A 164 18.43 3.37 -11.80
CA ARG A 164 18.91 2.30 -10.91
C ARG A 164 18.06 1.04 -11.00
N ALA A 165 16.73 1.16 -11.07
CA ALA A 165 15.85 0.01 -11.22
C ALA A 165 16.13 -0.76 -12.52
N SER A 166 16.41 -0.05 -13.63
CA SER A 166 16.76 -0.68 -14.91
C SER A 166 18.08 -1.46 -14.86
N THR A 167 19.01 -1.05 -13.99
CA THR A 167 20.30 -1.73 -13.81
C THR A 167 20.23 -2.96 -12.90
N LEU A 168 19.10 -3.18 -12.22
CA LEU A 168 18.91 -4.25 -11.25
C LEU A 168 17.83 -5.23 -11.76
N PRO A 169 18.22 -6.33 -12.45
CA PRO A 169 17.28 -7.33 -12.92
C PRO A 169 16.45 -7.90 -11.76
N GLY A 170 15.13 -7.91 -11.91
CA GLY A 170 14.20 -8.43 -10.90
C GLY A 170 14.00 -7.50 -9.69
N TYR A 171 14.48 -6.26 -9.73
CA TYR A 171 14.19 -5.29 -8.67
C TYR A 171 12.70 -4.98 -8.61
N ILE A 172 12.14 -5.04 -7.40
CA ILE A 172 10.75 -4.69 -7.12
C ILE A 172 10.75 -3.41 -6.28
N PRO A 173 10.07 -2.34 -6.74
CA PRO A 173 9.95 -1.10 -5.97
C PRO A 173 9.38 -1.32 -4.56
N PRO A 174 9.79 -0.53 -3.55
CA PRO A 174 9.31 -0.69 -2.19
C PRO A 174 7.81 -0.44 -2.07
N GLY A 175 7.11 -1.31 -1.33
CA GLY A 175 5.69 -1.14 -1.05
C GLY A 175 5.38 -0.08 0.01
N TYR A 176 4.09 0.27 0.12
CA TYR A 176 3.56 1.30 1.03
C TYR A 176 4.10 1.23 2.48
N ASN A 177 4.06 0.04 3.09
CA ASN A 177 4.51 -0.13 4.48
C ASN A 177 6.03 0.08 4.62
N ALA A 178 6.83 -0.37 3.65
CA ALA A 178 8.28 -0.18 3.68
C ALA A 178 8.64 1.31 3.59
N LEU A 179 7.97 2.05 2.70
CA LEU A 179 8.16 3.50 2.54
C LEU A 179 7.83 4.26 3.83
N ARG A 180 6.65 4.05 4.40
CA ARG A 180 6.20 4.85 5.56
C ARG A 180 6.89 4.50 6.88
N THR A 181 7.56 3.35 6.98
CA THR A 181 8.22 2.94 8.24
C THR A 181 9.72 2.74 8.09
N THR A 182 10.15 1.68 7.41
CA THR A 182 11.55 1.21 7.50
C THR A 182 12.48 2.11 6.69
N LEU A 183 12.08 2.49 5.47
CA LEU A 183 12.86 3.39 4.63
C LEU A 183 12.86 4.81 5.19
N LEU A 184 11.73 5.30 5.71
CA LEU A 184 11.68 6.59 6.39
C LEU A 184 12.60 6.64 7.62
N ALA A 185 12.63 5.58 8.43
CA ALA A 185 13.51 5.52 9.59
C ALA A 185 15.01 5.49 9.19
N LYS A 186 15.34 4.79 8.09
CA LYS A 186 16.69 4.78 7.51
C LYS A 186 17.09 6.16 7.00
N GLU A 187 16.21 6.84 6.27
CA GLU A 187 16.47 8.17 5.74
C GLU A 187 16.68 9.19 6.86
N ARG A 188 15.84 9.16 7.89
CA ARG A 188 16.01 10.01 9.08
C ARG A 188 17.39 9.79 9.72
N LYS A 189 17.83 8.54 9.87
CA LYS A 189 19.15 8.24 10.44
C LYS A 189 20.28 8.74 9.53
N ASN A 190 20.11 8.62 8.21
CA ASN A 190 21.06 9.11 7.23
C ASN A 190 21.22 10.64 7.32
N ILE A 191 20.11 11.37 7.36
CA ILE A 191 20.11 12.83 7.54
C ILE A 191 20.78 13.20 8.87
N GLU A 192 20.39 12.56 9.96
CA GLU A 192 20.96 12.82 11.29
C GLU A 192 22.49 12.66 11.29
N HIS A 193 23.00 11.60 10.69
CA HIS A 193 24.44 11.37 10.57
C HIS A 193 25.17 12.50 9.85
N HIS A 194 24.60 13.01 8.76
CA HIS A 194 25.19 14.13 8.01
C HIS A 194 25.04 15.48 8.74
N LEU A 195 24.06 15.61 9.64
CA LEU A 195 23.87 16.81 10.46
C LEU A 195 24.80 16.86 11.67
N GLU A 196 25.29 15.73 12.18
CA GLU A 196 26.17 15.68 13.36
C GLU A 196 27.37 16.67 13.31
N PRO A 197 28.11 16.78 12.20
CA PRO A 197 29.19 17.77 12.09
C PRO A 197 28.70 19.21 12.28
N ILE A 198 27.53 19.55 11.71
CA ILE A 198 26.93 20.87 11.82
C ILE A 198 26.50 21.11 13.27
N LYS A 199 25.82 20.14 13.88
CA LYS A 199 25.38 20.21 15.28
C LYS A 199 26.54 20.42 16.25
N LYS A 200 27.70 19.80 15.98
CA LYS A 200 28.90 19.98 16.80
C LYS A 200 29.38 21.43 16.82
N THR A 201 29.27 22.14 15.69
CA THR A 201 29.69 23.56 15.60
C THR A 201 28.75 24.55 16.30
N TRP A 202 27.54 24.14 16.68
CA TRP A 202 26.56 25.03 17.31
C TRP A 202 27.00 25.53 18.68
N LYS A 203 27.78 24.73 19.44
CA LYS A 203 28.30 25.16 20.74
C LYS A 203 29.26 26.35 20.63
N ASP A 204 30.03 26.39 19.54
CA ASP A 204 31.08 27.39 19.34
C ASP A 204 30.54 28.62 18.58
N LYS A 205 29.64 28.40 17.61
CA LYS A 205 29.15 29.45 16.69
C LYS A 205 27.73 29.94 16.98
N GLY A 206 27.03 29.29 17.92
CA GLY A 206 25.61 29.54 18.15
C GLY A 206 24.72 29.01 17.01
N VAL A 207 23.40 29.18 17.16
CA VAL A 207 22.39 28.86 16.16
C VAL A 207 21.37 30.00 16.10
N SER A 208 20.95 30.38 14.90
CA SER A 208 19.81 31.28 14.68
C SER A 208 18.72 30.53 13.93
N LEU A 209 17.49 30.62 14.42
CA LEU A 209 16.30 30.07 13.76
C LEU A 209 15.58 31.21 13.04
N CYS A 210 15.51 31.13 11.72
CA CYS A 210 14.64 32.01 10.92
C CYS A 210 13.33 31.27 10.68
N SER A 211 12.22 31.85 11.13
CA SER A 211 10.86 31.39 10.80
C SER A 211 10.31 32.27 9.69
N ASP A 212 10.03 31.69 8.53
CA ASP A 212 9.18 32.28 7.49
C ASP A 212 7.72 31.94 7.85
N GLY A 213 6.98 32.95 8.32
CA GLY A 213 5.59 32.78 8.81
C GLY A 213 4.62 32.18 7.80
#